data_AF-A0A1G6UTY2-F1
#
_entry.id   AF-A0A1G6UTY2-F1
#
_cell.length_a   1.000
_cell.length_b   1.000
_cell.length_c   1.000
_cell.angle_alpha   90.00
_cell.angle_beta   90.00
_cell.angle_gamma   90.00
#
_symmetry.space_group_name_H-M   'P 1'
#
loop_
_entity.id
_entity.type
_entity.pdbx_description
1 polymer ?
#
loop_
_entity_poly.entity_id
_entity_poly.type
_entity_poly.pdbx_seq_one_letter_code
_entity_poly.pdbx_strand_id
1 'polypeptide(L)'
;MDAITLPQTIHKGHGACSAHSAAPVAAVLSERIVLGAMLRGDDPGFTQDTLGRLAPAAFTIPAHRTVYAAIARTADTGTVDLSTVMLTLGDNLTAVGGFEQLSAAVQESFTSTAPTDHVARLADQATLDRRRAAPRCSRRWPPSTAARTSTPTASSSSTPSPRHPPPRSSSRRSKNRPVTTARCSTSACPGMFRPA
;
A
#
# COMPACT_ATOMS: atom_id res chain seq x y z
N MET A 1 -45.82 38.99 -40.23
CA MET A 1 -45.43 38.73 -38.83
C MET A 1 -46.27 37.55 -38.41
N ASP A 2 -45.77 36.34 -38.54
CA ASP A 2 -46.53 35.14 -38.15
C ASP A 2 -45.60 34.20 -37.39
N ALA A 3 -45.86 34.13 -36.08
CA ALA A 3 -45.16 33.28 -35.13
C ALA A 3 -45.89 31.94 -35.05
N ILE A 4 -45.23 30.87 -35.49
CA ILE A 4 -45.71 29.50 -35.31
C ILE A 4 -45.27 29.05 -33.90
N THR A 5 -46.24 28.94 -32.99
CA THR A 5 -46.05 28.38 -31.65
C THR A 5 -46.28 26.87 -31.70
N LEU A 6 -45.26 26.08 -31.34
CA LEU A 6 -45.38 24.63 -31.16
C LEU A 6 -45.62 24.28 -29.67
N PRO A 7 -46.47 23.29 -29.35
CA PRO A 7 -46.71 22.84 -27.98
C PRO A 7 -45.55 22.00 -27.45
N GLN A 8 -45.07 22.34 -26.26
CA GLN A 8 -44.08 21.57 -25.51
C GLN A 8 -44.78 20.42 -24.76
N THR A 9 -44.47 19.18 -25.14
CA THR A 9 -44.90 17.97 -24.45
C THR A 9 -44.06 17.79 -23.19
N ILE A 10 -44.69 17.96 -22.03
CA ILE A 10 -44.07 17.76 -20.71
C ILE A 10 -43.90 16.26 -20.45
N HIS A 11 -42.69 15.75 -20.67
CA HIS A 11 -42.30 14.44 -20.17
C HIS A 11 -41.88 14.56 -18.69
N LYS A 12 -42.72 14.01 -17.81
CA LYS A 12 -42.45 13.80 -16.39
C LYS A 12 -41.35 12.74 -16.24
N GLY A 13 -40.10 13.18 -16.28
CA GLY A 13 -38.92 12.37 -16.03
C GLY A 13 -38.82 12.00 -14.55
N HIS A 14 -38.82 10.71 -14.28
CA HIS A 14 -38.50 10.11 -12.99
C HIS A 14 -37.12 10.58 -12.52
N GLY A 15 -37.05 11.17 -11.33
CA GLY A 15 -35.82 11.51 -10.64
C GLY A 15 -35.05 10.24 -10.29
N ALA A 16 -34.22 9.79 -11.22
CA ALA A 16 -33.15 8.84 -10.93
C ALA A 16 -32.07 9.57 -10.14
N CYS A 17 -31.71 8.97 -9.01
CA CYS A 17 -30.67 9.40 -8.10
C CYS A 17 -29.31 9.47 -8.85
N SER A 18 -28.93 10.65 -9.31
CA SER A 18 -27.58 10.92 -9.83
C SER A 18 -26.57 11.04 -8.69
N ALA A 19 -26.35 9.93 -7.97
CA ALA A 19 -25.13 9.70 -7.19
C ALA A 19 -24.10 8.96 -8.06
N HIS A 20 -23.84 9.49 -9.26
CA HIS A 20 -22.83 8.96 -10.18
C HIS A 20 -21.61 9.88 -10.20
N SER A 21 -20.51 9.40 -9.61
CA SER A 21 -19.13 9.68 -10.04
C SER A 21 -18.47 11.04 -9.76
N ALA A 22 -18.83 11.76 -8.69
CA ALA A 22 -18.01 12.90 -8.20
C ALA A 22 -16.79 12.45 -7.35
N ALA A 23 -16.78 11.21 -6.86
CA ALA A 23 -15.75 10.67 -5.97
C ALA A 23 -14.32 10.59 -6.55
N PRO A 24 -14.08 10.20 -7.83
CA PRO A 24 -12.71 10.07 -8.32
C PRO A 24 -12.01 11.42 -8.49
N VAL A 25 -12.73 12.47 -8.92
CA VAL A 25 -12.12 13.79 -9.15
C VAL A 25 -11.71 14.45 -7.83
N ALA A 26 -12.55 14.36 -6.79
CA ALA A 26 -12.24 14.91 -5.47
C ALA A 26 -11.06 14.17 -4.78
N ALA A 27 -10.93 12.86 -5.00
CA ALA A 27 -9.80 12.08 -4.51
C ALA A 27 -8.49 12.50 -5.20
N VAL A 28 -8.49 12.62 -6.53
CA VAL A 28 -7.32 13.06 -7.29
C VAL A 28 -6.87 14.46 -6.90
N LEU A 29 -7.80 15.40 -6.72
CA LEU A 29 -7.49 16.74 -6.22
C LEU A 29 -6.84 16.68 -4.81
N SER A 30 -7.39 15.85 -3.93
CA SER A 30 -6.84 15.68 -2.58
C SER A 30 -5.42 15.13 -2.60
N GLU A 31 -5.14 14.16 -3.48
CA GLU A 31 -3.78 13.63 -3.67
C GLU A 31 -2.80 14.73 -4.11
N ARG A 32 -3.19 15.56 -5.10
CA ARG A 32 -2.34 16.64 -5.61
C ARG A 32 -2.08 17.72 -4.56
N ILE A 33 -3.10 18.09 -3.78
CA ILE A 33 -2.95 19.06 -2.68
C ILE A 33 -1.98 18.55 -1.63
N VAL A 34 -2.09 17.28 -1.22
CA VAL A 34 -1.19 16.69 -0.21
C VAL A 34 0.25 16.63 -0.74
N LEU A 35 0.45 16.14 -1.96
CA LEU A 35 1.79 16.08 -2.57
C LEU A 35 2.38 17.48 -2.75
N GLY A 36 1.59 18.44 -3.24
CA GLY A 36 2.03 19.82 -3.42
C GLY A 36 2.41 20.50 -2.10
N ALA A 37 1.66 20.25 -1.03
CA ALA A 37 1.97 20.77 0.30
C ALA A 37 3.30 20.19 0.84
N MET A 38 3.54 18.88 0.67
CA MET A 38 4.83 18.27 1.05
C MET A 38 6.00 18.83 0.21
N LEU A 39 5.79 19.04 -1.09
CA LEU A 39 6.81 19.55 -2.01
C LEU A 39 7.14 21.04 -1.80
N ARG A 40 6.27 21.79 -1.13
CA ARG A 40 6.52 23.19 -0.79
C ARG A 40 7.64 23.32 0.23
N GLY A 41 7.80 22.32 1.12
CA GLY A 41 8.86 22.28 2.13
C GLY A 41 8.76 23.38 3.19
N ASP A 42 7.62 24.07 3.30
CA ASP A 42 7.37 25.13 4.27
C ASP A 42 7.17 24.60 5.69
N ASP A 43 6.57 23.42 5.81
CA ASP A 43 6.36 22.73 7.09
C ASP A 43 6.97 21.31 7.07
N PRO A 44 8.18 21.11 7.64
CA PRO A 44 8.77 19.78 7.75
C PRO A 44 7.98 18.88 8.71
N GLY A 45 7.26 19.45 9.70
CA GLY A 45 6.40 18.70 10.61
C GLY A 45 5.21 18.08 9.89
N PHE A 46 4.58 18.83 8.98
CA PHE A 46 3.51 18.32 8.10
C PHE A 46 3.99 17.13 7.25
N THR A 47 5.18 17.24 6.66
CA THR A 47 5.77 16.16 5.86
C THR A 47 5.97 14.90 6.69
N GLN A 48 6.58 15.01 7.87
CA GLN A 48 6.83 13.86 8.74
C GLN A 48 5.55 13.22 9.28
N ASP A 49 4.57 14.02 9.70
CA ASP A 49 3.25 13.51 10.14
C ASP A 49 2.52 12.80 8.99
N THR A 50 2.58 13.35 7.77
CA THR A 50 1.98 12.74 6.58
C THR A 50 2.66 11.41 6.21
N LEU A 51 3.99 11.33 6.32
CA LEU A 51 4.75 10.09 6.13
C LEU A 51 4.43 9.02 7.19
N GLY A 52 4.14 9.43 8.42
CA GLY A 52 3.71 8.52 9.49
C GLY A 52 2.28 7.97 9.33
N ARG A 53 1.41 8.69 8.60
CA ARG A 53 -0.02 8.34 8.46
C ARG A 53 -0.37 7.64 7.16
N LEU A 54 0.32 7.98 6.08
CA LEU A 54 0.02 7.46 4.74
C LEU A 54 1.09 6.46 4.29
N ALA A 55 0.69 5.60 3.35
CA ALA A 55 1.60 4.71 2.63
C ALA A 55 1.41 4.98 1.13
N PRO A 56 2.36 4.59 0.26
CA PRO A 56 2.20 4.78 -1.19
C PRO A 56 0.90 4.18 -1.73
N ALA A 57 0.40 3.09 -1.14
CA ALA A 57 -0.87 2.47 -1.53
C ALA A 57 -2.12 3.33 -1.28
N ALA A 58 -2.02 4.40 -0.48
CA ALA A 58 -3.12 5.34 -0.23
C ALA A 58 -3.45 6.23 -1.44
N PHE A 59 -2.53 6.37 -2.38
CA PHE A 59 -2.72 7.13 -3.60
C PHE A 59 -3.29 6.24 -4.70
N THR A 60 -4.25 6.73 -5.47
CA THR A 60 -4.89 5.99 -6.56
C THR A 60 -4.09 6.10 -7.85
N ILE A 61 -3.48 7.25 -8.12
CA ILE A 61 -2.72 7.50 -9.34
C ILE A 61 -1.31 6.92 -9.21
N PRO A 62 -0.84 6.04 -10.12
CA PRO A 62 0.50 5.46 -10.07
C PRO A 62 1.62 6.50 -10.01
N ALA A 63 1.53 7.58 -10.78
CA ALA A 63 2.49 8.69 -10.75
C ALA A 63 2.60 9.32 -9.35
N HIS A 64 1.47 9.54 -8.67
CA HIS A 64 1.45 10.09 -7.31
C HIS A 64 2.12 9.14 -6.30
N ARG A 65 1.96 7.82 -6.45
CA ARG A 65 2.68 6.82 -5.64
C ARG A 65 4.19 6.96 -5.80
N THR A 66 4.66 7.13 -7.03
CA THR A 66 6.07 7.31 -7.34
C THR A 66 6.63 8.59 -6.72
N VAL A 67 5.89 9.70 -6.83
CA VAL A 67 6.27 10.98 -6.21
C VAL A 67 6.31 10.85 -4.69
N TYR A 68 5.29 10.26 -4.06
CA TYR A 68 5.26 10.05 -2.61
C TYR A 68 6.43 9.18 -2.14
N ALA A 69 6.74 8.10 -2.86
CA ALA A 69 7.89 7.25 -2.55
C ALA A 69 9.23 8.00 -2.71
N ALA A 70 9.34 8.93 -3.66
CA ALA A 70 10.51 9.78 -3.80
C ALA A 70 10.63 10.76 -2.61
N ILE A 71 9.53 11.42 -2.23
CA ILE A 71 9.46 12.29 -1.04
C ILE A 71 9.92 11.55 0.21
N ALA A 72 9.43 10.32 0.44
CA ALA A 72 9.83 9.51 1.59
C ALA A 72 11.35 9.26 1.62
N ARG A 73 11.96 8.90 0.47
CA ARG A 73 13.42 8.72 0.37
C ARG A 73 14.19 10.02 0.60
N THR A 74 13.68 11.15 0.10
CA THR A 74 14.30 12.47 0.30
C THR A 74 14.26 12.86 1.77
N ALA A 75 13.14 12.62 2.45
CA ALA A 75 12.97 12.91 3.88
C ALA A 75 13.93 12.13 4.78
N ASP A 76 14.31 10.90 4.40
CA ASP A 76 15.31 10.11 5.13
C ASP A 76 16.72 10.74 5.03
N THR A 77 16.97 11.57 4.00
CA THR A 77 18.29 12.16 3.71
C THR A 77 18.41 13.63 4.06
N GLY A 78 17.29 14.36 4.20
CA GLY A 78 17.31 15.79 4.47
C GLY A 78 15.97 16.49 4.25
N THR A 79 16.05 17.76 3.87
CA THR A 79 14.87 18.61 3.61
C THR A 79 14.15 18.19 2.34
N VAL A 80 12.82 18.11 2.41
CA VAL A 80 11.97 17.84 1.25
C VAL A 80 11.54 19.17 0.64
N ASP A 81 11.88 19.37 -0.62
CA ASP A 81 11.40 20.46 -1.45
C ASP A 81 11.31 19.98 -2.92
N LEU A 82 10.69 20.79 -3.78
CA LEU A 82 10.50 20.43 -5.19
C LEU A 82 11.81 20.06 -5.90
N SER A 83 12.89 20.81 -5.66
CA SER A 83 14.16 20.59 -6.36
C SER A 83 14.84 19.30 -5.91
N THR A 84 14.85 19.02 -4.60
CA THR A 84 15.45 17.79 -4.04
C THR A 84 14.68 16.54 -4.42
N VAL A 85 13.34 16.61 -4.49
CA VAL A 85 12.51 15.50 -4.95
C VAL A 85 12.69 15.24 -6.44
N MET A 86 12.86 16.27 -7.27
CA MET A 86 13.18 16.11 -8.70
C MET A 86 14.51 15.37 -8.90
N LEU A 87 15.54 15.73 -8.12
CA LEU A 87 16.83 15.02 -8.13
C LEU A 87 16.64 13.56 -7.69
N THR A 88 15.80 13.31 -6.69
CA THR A 88 15.51 11.95 -6.18
C THR A 88 14.69 11.11 -7.16
N LEU A 89 13.90 11.73 -8.03
CA LEU A 89 13.12 11.05 -9.08
C LEU A 89 14.00 10.59 -10.24
N GLY A 90 15.01 11.39 -10.63
CA GLY A 90 15.93 11.06 -11.71
C GLY A 90 15.21 10.63 -12.99
N ASP A 91 15.50 9.42 -13.47
CA ASP A 91 14.90 8.85 -14.69
C ASP A 91 13.38 8.67 -14.63
N ASN A 92 12.79 8.65 -13.42
CA ASN A 92 11.34 8.53 -13.25
C ASN A 92 10.60 9.87 -13.42
N LEU A 93 11.30 10.99 -13.57
CA LEU A 93 10.70 12.32 -13.64
C LEU A 93 9.72 12.45 -14.83
N THR A 94 10.07 11.90 -15.99
CA THR A 94 9.20 11.92 -17.18
C THR A 94 7.95 11.05 -16.98
N ALA A 95 8.10 9.91 -16.29
CA ALA A 95 6.99 9.00 -16.00
C ALA A 95 5.93 9.61 -15.05
N VAL A 96 6.31 10.59 -14.23
CA VAL A 96 5.38 11.31 -13.34
C VAL A 96 4.79 12.59 -13.97
N GLY A 97 5.09 12.86 -15.25
CA GLY A 97 4.61 14.04 -15.97
C GLY A 97 5.58 15.23 -15.99
N GLY A 98 6.80 15.05 -15.49
CA GLY A 98 7.85 16.06 -15.52
C GLY A 98 7.67 17.18 -14.50
N PHE A 99 8.48 18.24 -14.67
CA PHE A 99 8.46 19.43 -13.81
C PHE A 99 7.08 20.10 -13.77
N GLU A 100 6.44 20.27 -14.92
CA GLU A 100 5.14 20.95 -15.05
C GLU A 100 4.05 20.30 -14.18
N GLN A 101 4.04 18.96 -14.09
CA GLN A 101 3.04 18.27 -13.28
C GLN A 101 3.29 18.47 -11.77
N LEU A 102 4.55 18.47 -11.34
CA LEU A 102 4.94 18.69 -9.95
C LEU A 102 4.72 20.15 -9.54
N SER A 103 5.10 21.10 -10.38
CA SER A 103 4.87 22.52 -10.14
C SER A 103 3.38 22.83 -10.09
N ALA A 104 2.56 22.23 -10.97
CA ALA A 104 1.10 22.36 -10.92
C ALA A 104 0.51 21.82 -9.62
N ALA A 105 1.00 20.69 -9.09
CA ALA A 105 0.55 20.18 -7.79
C ALA A 105 0.90 21.14 -6.64
N VAL A 106 2.11 21.73 -6.67
CA VAL A 106 2.51 22.78 -5.71
C VAL A 106 1.59 23.99 -5.82
N GLN A 107 1.29 24.46 -7.02
CA GLN A 107 0.35 25.59 -7.21
C GLN A 107 -1.05 25.27 -6.69
N GLU A 108 -1.55 24.08 -6.99
CA GLU A 108 -2.86 23.63 -6.52
C GLU A 108 -2.94 23.54 -5.00
N SER A 109 -1.84 23.19 -4.32
CA SER A 109 -1.79 23.19 -2.85
C SER A 109 -2.00 24.56 -2.21
N PHE A 110 -1.70 25.67 -2.91
CA PHE A 110 -1.97 27.02 -2.40
C PHE A 110 -3.45 27.39 -2.43
N THR A 111 -4.24 26.68 -3.25
CA THR A 111 -5.69 26.91 -3.35
C THR A 111 -6.48 26.27 -2.20
N SER A 112 -5.83 25.41 -1.40
CA SER A 112 -6.43 24.74 -0.25
C SER A 112 -5.82 25.26 1.05
N THR A 113 -6.67 25.64 1.99
CA THR A 113 -6.27 26.14 3.31
C THR A 113 -6.14 25.02 4.36
N ALA A 114 -6.49 23.78 4.01
CA ALA A 114 -6.55 22.66 4.96
C ALA A 114 -5.95 21.36 4.38
N PRO A 115 -4.64 21.31 4.07
CA PRO A 115 -3.98 20.11 3.55
C PRO A 115 -4.10 18.91 4.51
N THR A 116 -4.13 19.14 5.82
CA THR A 116 -4.33 18.10 6.85
C THR A 116 -5.67 17.36 6.70
N ASP A 117 -6.74 18.05 6.30
CA ASP A 117 -8.04 17.41 6.05
C ASP A 117 -7.99 16.48 4.84
N HIS A 118 -7.19 16.82 3.83
CA HIS A 118 -6.96 15.94 2.68
C HIS A 118 -6.18 14.69 3.08
N VAL A 119 -5.20 14.80 3.98
CA VAL A 119 -4.48 13.64 4.54
C VAL A 119 -5.44 12.70 5.29
N ALA A 120 -6.31 13.25 6.15
CA ALA A 120 -7.30 12.46 6.87
C ALA A 120 -8.24 11.71 5.90
N ARG A 121 -8.74 12.38 4.86
CA ARG A 121 -9.57 11.76 3.82
C ARG A 121 -8.83 10.62 3.09
N LEU A 122 -7.57 10.80 2.73
CA LEU A 122 -6.77 9.75 2.08
C LEU A 122 -6.53 8.55 3.01
N ALA A 123 -6.28 8.79 4.30
CA ALA A 123 -6.09 7.73 5.29
C ALA A 123 -7.37 6.89 5.49
N ASP A 124 -8.52 7.56 5.57
CA ASP A 124 -9.84 6.92 5.68
C ASP A 124 -10.13 6.08 4.43
N GLN A 125 -9.91 6.66 3.24
CA GLN A 125 -10.10 5.98 1.97
C GLN A 125 -9.19 4.75 1.84
N ALA A 126 -7.90 4.87 2.17
CA ALA A 126 -6.96 3.75 2.16
C ALA A 126 -7.36 2.63 3.14
N THR A 127 -7.99 2.99 4.26
CA THR A 127 -8.52 2.02 5.23
C THR A 127 -9.75 1.29 4.67
N LEU A 128 -10.65 2.01 3.99
CA LEU A 128 -11.79 1.42 3.31
C LEU A 128 -11.36 0.46 2.19
N ASP A 129 -10.38 0.85 1.39
CA ASP A 129 -9.90 0.03 0.28
C ASP A 129 -9.20 -1.25 0.76
N ARG A 130 -8.44 -1.19 1.87
CA ARG A 130 -7.91 -2.38 2.55
C ARG A 130 -9.01 -3.33 3.02
N ARG A 131 -10.10 -2.79 3.58
CA ARG A 131 -11.26 -3.60 4.01
C ARG A 131 -12.01 -4.23 2.83
N ARG A 132 -12.08 -3.54 1.69
CA ARG A 132 -12.69 -4.05 0.45
C ARG A 132 -11.84 -5.12 -0.22
N ALA A 133 -10.51 -4.96 -0.18
CA ALA A 133 -9.54 -5.89 -0.78
C ALA A 133 -9.33 -7.15 0.06
N ALA A 134 -9.65 -7.12 1.36
CA ALA A 134 -9.64 -8.33 2.18
C ALA A 134 -10.56 -9.37 1.53
N PRO A 135 -10.08 -10.61 1.30
CA PRO A 135 -10.91 -11.66 0.74
C PRO A 135 -12.12 -11.80 1.65
N ARG A 136 -13.31 -11.51 1.11
CA ARG A 136 -14.56 -11.88 1.76
C ARG A 136 -14.49 -13.39 1.85
N CYS A 137 -14.03 -13.90 3.00
CA CYS A 137 -14.11 -15.31 3.32
C CYS A 137 -15.55 -15.68 3.00
N SER A 138 -15.63 -16.47 1.95
CA SER A 138 -16.86 -16.84 1.33
C SER A 138 -17.83 -17.27 2.42
N ARG A 139 -19.06 -16.76 2.37
CA ARG A 139 -20.24 -17.54 2.77
C ARG A 139 -20.33 -18.76 1.84
N ARG A 140 -19.28 -19.57 1.80
CA ARG A 140 -19.26 -20.88 1.15
C ARG A 140 -19.90 -21.78 2.19
N TRP A 141 -21.17 -22.04 1.91
CA TRP A 141 -21.88 -23.27 2.21
C TRP A 141 -21.02 -24.35 2.90
N PRO A 142 -21.46 -24.93 4.02
CA PRO A 142 -20.83 -26.14 4.52
C PRO A 142 -20.94 -27.23 3.43
N PRO A 143 -19.89 -28.02 3.16
CA PRO A 143 -20.07 -29.26 2.43
C PRO A 143 -21.02 -30.13 3.23
N SER A 144 -22.10 -30.58 2.59
CA SER A 144 -23.08 -31.49 3.17
C SER A 144 -22.39 -32.67 3.86
N THR A 145 -22.63 -32.82 5.15
CA THR A 145 -22.28 -34.00 5.93
C THR A 145 -22.97 -35.23 5.34
N ALA A 146 -22.22 -36.12 4.71
CA ALA A 146 -22.60 -37.53 4.52
C ALA A 146 -21.37 -38.41 4.21
N ALA A 147 -20.31 -38.29 5.00
CA ALA A 147 -19.36 -39.40 5.10
C ALA A 147 -19.99 -40.46 6.01
N ARG A 148 -20.68 -41.42 5.38
CA ARG A 148 -21.14 -42.65 6.03
C ARG A 148 -19.96 -43.31 6.74
N THR A 149 -20.17 -43.55 8.03
CA THR A 149 -19.40 -44.44 8.89
C THR A 149 -19.18 -45.80 8.23
N SER A 150 -17.91 -46.14 7.97
CA SER A 150 -17.47 -47.52 7.84
C SER A 150 -16.33 -47.72 8.86
N THR A 151 -16.63 -48.53 9.86
CA THR A 151 -15.81 -48.94 11.01
C THR A 151 -14.41 -49.45 10.65
N PRO A 152 -13.37 -49.19 11.47
CA PRO A 152 -12.06 -49.82 11.32
C PRO A 152 -12.11 -51.25 11.89
N THR A 153 -11.82 -52.24 11.05
CA THR A 153 -11.55 -53.61 11.52
C THR A 153 -10.05 -53.84 11.46
N ALA A 154 -9.44 -53.96 12.64
CA ALA A 154 -8.07 -54.41 12.80
C ALA A 154 -7.97 -55.91 12.49
N SER A 155 -6.91 -56.33 11.79
CA SER A 155 -6.24 -57.62 12.03
C SER A 155 -4.90 -57.72 11.28
N SER A 156 -3.84 -57.47 12.06
CA SER A 156 -2.55 -58.16 12.15
C SER A 156 -1.82 -58.76 10.93
N SER A 157 -0.56 -58.32 10.84
CA SER A 157 0.70 -59.09 10.77
C SER A 157 1.15 -59.71 9.46
N SER A 158 2.28 -59.18 8.93
CA SER A 158 3.52 -59.97 8.81
C SER A 158 4.71 -59.11 8.35
N THR A 159 5.76 -59.08 9.17
CA THR A 159 7.16 -58.80 8.78
C THR A 159 8.01 -59.85 9.49
N PRO A 160 8.90 -60.57 8.78
CA PRO A 160 10.36 -60.39 8.97
C PRO A 160 11.08 -60.54 7.60
N SER A 161 12.32 -60.18 7.31
CA SER A 161 13.55 -59.90 8.07
C SER A 161 14.62 -59.32 7.08
N PRO A 162 15.82 -58.91 7.54
CA PRO A 162 16.76 -58.03 6.85
C PRO A 162 17.88 -58.77 6.08
N ARG A 163 18.54 -58.09 5.12
CA ARG A 163 19.88 -58.48 4.62
C ARG A 163 20.81 -57.27 4.52
N HIS A 164 21.99 -57.47 5.10
CA HIS A 164 23.12 -56.56 5.24
C HIS A 164 23.89 -56.27 3.92
N PRO A 165 24.76 -55.23 3.88
CA PRO A 165 25.49 -54.70 2.71
C PRO A 165 26.92 -55.28 2.54
N PRO A 166 27.62 -55.06 1.40
CA PRO A 166 28.79 -54.13 1.35
C PRO A 166 29.14 -53.62 -0.10
N PRO A 167 30.32 -53.00 -0.41
CA PRO A 167 31.28 -52.19 0.36
C PRO A 167 31.59 -50.79 -0.27
N ARG A 168 32.38 -50.03 0.50
CA ARG A 168 33.03 -48.76 0.19
C ARG A 168 33.90 -48.76 -1.08
N SER A 169 33.86 -47.64 -1.81
CA SER A 169 35.00 -47.12 -2.59
C SER A 169 35.29 -45.68 -2.18
N SER A 170 36.54 -45.46 -1.79
CA SER A 170 37.14 -44.20 -1.35
C SER A 170 37.61 -43.34 -2.53
N SER A 171 37.90 -42.07 -2.26
CA SER A 171 38.70 -41.12 -3.08
C SER A 171 37.88 -40.36 -4.13
N ARG A 172 37.74 -39.03 -4.10
CA ARG A 172 38.83 -38.03 -4.06
C ARG A 172 38.30 -36.67 -3.59
N ARG A 173 39.00 -36.10 -2.60
CA ARG A 173 39.56 -34.73 -2.63
C ARG A 173 38.71 -33.62 -3.27
N SER A 174 38.16 -32.71 -2.46
CA SER A 174 38.55 -31.28 -2.55
C SER A 174 38.02 -30.46 -1.36
N LYS A 175 38.98 -30.05 -0.51
CA LYS A 175 39.15 -28.73 0.11
C LYS A 175 37.96 -28.03 0.83
N ASN A 176 38.21 -27.85 2.13
CA ASN A 176 37.91 -26.70 2.99
C ASN A 176 36.71 -26.79 3.96
N ARG A 177 37.03 -27.31 5.17
CA ARG A 177 36.50 -26.91 6.50
C ARG A 177 36.86 -25.44 6.84
N PRO A 178 36.43 -24.83 7.98
CA PRO A 178 35.50 -25.28 9.06
C PRO A 178 34.33 -24.27 9.33
N VAL A 179 33.18 -24.64 9.93
CA VAL A 179 32.85 -24.69 11.40
C VAL A 179 33.20 -23.35 12.09
N THR A 180 32.32 -22.59 12.78
CA THR A 180 31.57 -22.95 13.99
C THR A 180 30.64 -21.79 14.44
N THR A 181 29.44 -22.14 14.92
CA THR A 181 28.66 -21.58 16.05
C THR A 181 28.48 -20.07 16.31
N ALA A 182 27.20 -19.70 16.31
CA ALA A 182 26.42 -19.15 17.44
C ALA A 182 26.84 -17.83 18.12
N ARG A 183 25.86 -16.93 18.26
CA ARG A 183 25.39 -16.50 19.59
C ARG A 183 24.05 -15.74 19.52
N CYS A 184 23.06 -16.31 20.20
CA CYS A 184 22.06 -15.53 20.93
C CYS A 184 22.78 -14.76 22.04
N SER A 185 22.48 -13.47 22.19
CA SER A 185 22.73 -12.71 23.41
C SER A 185 21.45 -11.95 23.76
N THR A 186 20.68 -12.51 24.68
CA THR A 186 19.82 -11.80 25.62
C THR A 186 20.69 -11.09 26.65
N SER A 187 20.50 -9.79 26.87
CA SER A 187 20.71 -9.17 28.18
C SER A 187 20.04 -7.80 28.24
N ALA A 188 19.03 -7.69 29.09
CA ALA A 188 18.44 -6.45 29.57
C ALA A 188 19.44 -5.64 30.42
N CYS A 189 19.26 -4.32 30.50
CA CYS A 189 18.84 -3.65 31.75
C CYS A 189 18.55 -2.15 31.53
N PRO A 190 17.64 -1.56 32.35
CA PRO A 190 17.18 -0.17 32.29
C PRO A 190 17.88 0.75 33.32
N GLY A 191 17.83 2.06 33.10
CA GLY A 191 18.17 3.09 34.11
C GLY A 191 17.79 4.48 33.58
N MET A 192 16.69 5.09 34.03
CA MET A 192 16.62 6.04 35.17
C MET A 192 17.81 7.01 35.26
N PHE A 193 17.57 8.28 34.93
CA PHE A 193 18.01 9.40 35.76
C PHE A 193 17.14 10.64 35.47
N ARG A 194 16.72 11.32 36.54
CA ARG A 194 15.88 12.52 36.60
C ARG A 194 16.68 13.63 37.34
N PRO A 195 16.12 14.82 37.58
CA PRO A 195 16.54 16.12 37.05
C PRO A 195 17.45 16.94 38.00
N ALA A 196 17.76 18.17 37.58
CA ALA A 196 17.94 19.34 38.45
C ALA A 196 17.05 20.47 37.91
#